data_AF-A0A524EAB9-F1
#
_entry.id   AF-A0A524EAB9-F1
#
_cell.length_a   1.000
_cell.length_b   1.000
_cell.length_c   1.000
_cell.angle_alpha   90.00
_cell.angle_beta   90.00
_cell.angle_gamma   90.00
#
_symmetry.space_group_name_H-M   'P 1'
#
loop_
_entity.id
_entity.type
_entity.pdbx_description
1 polymer ?
#
loop_
_entity_poly.entity_id
_entity_poly.type
_entity_poly.pdbx_seq_one_letter_code
_entity_poly.pdbx_strand_id
1 'polypeptide(L)'
;MKQERLTKTNEDHISPSELPEHVEREYKSTRGIDVDRAEFKTHPLWSILVETTHRSPLYANLSGYVRENVLPGEPDITPRELATKISISIGEALVILDDIRRE
;
A
#
# COMPACT_ATOMS: atom_id res chain seq x y z
N MET A 1 5.49 5.36 50.23
CA MET A 1 5.02 6.09 49.03
C MET A 1 3.75 5.38 48.55
N LYS A 2 2.61 6.08 48.44
CA LYS A 2 1.33 5.49 48.03
C LYS A 2 1.12 5.81 46.55
N GLN A 3 1.01 4.78 45.70
CA GLN A 3 0.62 4.96 44.29
C GLN A 3 -0.88 5.26 44.21
N GLU A 4 -1.24 6.32 43.48
CA GLU A 4 -2.64 6.63 43.18
C GLU A 4 -3.21 5.65 42.14
N ARG A 5 -4.50 5.30 42.29
CA ARG A 5 -5.23 4.42 41.36
C ARG A 5 -5.49 5.15 40.04
N LEU A 6 -5.24 4.45 38.93
CA LEU A 6 -5.41 4.88 37.53
C LEU A 6 -6.88 5.15 37.10
N THR A 7 -7.82 5.17 38.03
CA THR A 7 -9.25 5.44 37.76
C THR A 7 -9.62 6.92 37.84
N LYS A 8 -8.64 7.82 38.01
CA LYS A 8 -8.88 9.24 37.79
C LYS A 8 -8.97 9.45 36.29
N THR A 9 -10.19 9.44 35.76
CA THR A 9 -10.48 10.07 34.47
C THR A 9 -10.00 11.50 34.59
N ASN A 10 -8.88 11.82 33.96
CA ASN A 10 -8.51 13.20 33.74
C ASN A 10 -9.57 13.73 32.78
N GLU A 11 -10.55 14.48 33.30
CA GLU A 11 -11.45 15.28 32.49
C GLU A 11 -10.64 16.48 31.98
N ASP A 12 -9.62 16.19 31.17
CA ASP A 12 -9.01 17.19 30.32
C ASP A 12 -10.11 17.58 29.33
N HIS A 13 -10.94 18.53 29.74
CA HIS A 13 -11.93 19.20 28.91
C HIS A 13 -11.16 19.99 27.86
N ILE A 14 -10.67 19.30 26.83
CA ILE A 14 -10.16 19.95 25.62
C ILE A 14 -11.35 20.70 25.05
N SER A 15 -11.30 22.02 25.12
CA SER A 15 -12.34 22.85 24.52
C SER A 15 -12.37 22.55 23.02
N PRO A 16 -13.54 22.44 22.36
CA PRO A 16 -13.61 22.21 20.91
C PRO A 16 -12.79 23.22 20.09
N SER A 17 -12.49 24.39 20.66
CA SER A 17 -11.63 25.44 20.09
C SER A 17 -10.13 25.14 20.11
N GLU A 18 -9.67 24.15 20.89
CA GLU A 18 -8.26 23.74 21.00
C GLU A 18 -7.92 22.57 20.07
N LEU A 19 -8.92 21.93 19.48
CA LEU A 19 -8.69 20.96 18.41
C LEU A 19 -8.24 21.73 17.16
N PRO A 20 -7.18 21.28 16.46
CA PRO A 20 -6.86 21.84 15.16
C PRO A 20 -8.11 21.73 14.28
N GLU A 21 -8.47 22.80 13.56
CA GLU A 21 -9.55 22.78 12.58
C GLU A 21 -9.38 21.53 11.72
N HIS A 22 -10.29 20.56 11.89
CA HIS A 22 -10.30 19.37 11.06
C HIS A 22 -10.79 19.85 9.70
N VAL A 23 -9.87 20.31 8.86
CA VAL A 23 -10.16 20.60 7.46
C VAL A 23 -10.62 19.28 6.89
N GLU A 24 -11.94 19.12 6.72
CA GLU A 24 -12.54 18.02 5.97
C GLU A 24 -12.03 18.13 4.53
N ARG A 25 -10.82 17.63 4.29
CA ARG A 25 -10.36 17.35 2.95
C ARG A 25 -11.14 16.11 2.54
N GLU A 26 -11.91 16.21 1.47
CA GLU A 26 -12.44 15.03 0.78
C GLU A 26 -11.25 14.20 0.28
N TYR A 27 -10.76 13.29 1.13
CA TYR A 27 -9.82 12.28 0.69
C TYR A 27 -10.60 11.31 -0.17
N LYS A 28 -10.45 11.44 -1.50
CA LYS A 28 -10.98 10.43 -2.43
C LYS A 28 -10.44 9.08 -1.98
N SER A 29 -11.36 8.15 -1.69
CA SER A 29 -11.00 6.82 -1.22
C SER A 29 -10.01 6.18 -2.18
N THR A 30 -8.84 5.82 -1.68
CA THR A 30 -7.80 5.18 -2.49
C THR A 30 -8.19 3.78 -2.96
N ARG A 31 -9.28 3.24 -2.39
CA ARG A 31 -9.80 1.90 -2.68
C ARG A 31 -10.15 1.69 -4.16
N GLY A 32 -10.60 2.75 -4.83
CA GLY A 32 -11.04 2.73 -6.23
C GLY A 32 -10.11 3.41 -7.23
N ILE A 33 -8.88 3.78 -6.85
CA ILE A 33 -7.94 4.41 -7.79
C ILE A 33 -7.57 3.41 -8.87
N ASP A 34 -7.93 3.70 -10.11
CA ASP A 34 -7.38 2.99 -11.27
C ASP A 34 -5.94 3.45 -11.44
N VAL A 35 -4.99 2.50 -11.38
CA VAL A 35 -3.57 2.83 -11.42
C VAL A 35 -3.05 2.54 -12.81
N ASP A 36 -2.88 3.59 -13.61
CA ASP A 36 -2.17 3.47 -14.87
C ASP A 36 -0.67 3.25 -14.60
N ARG A 37 -0.17 2.06 -14.95
CA ARG A 37 1.24 1.69 -14.83
C ARG A 37 2.15 2.66 -15.59
N ALA A 38 1.73 3.15 -16.76
CA ALA A 38 2.56 4.04 -17.57
C ALA A 38 2.76 5.39 -16.88
N GLU A 39 1.69 5.97 -16.36
CA GLU A 39 1.72 7.20 -15.56
C GLU A 39 2.57 7.02 -14.30
N PHE A 40 2.35 5.93 -13.55
CA PHE A 40 3.00 5.71 -12.26
C PHE A 40 4.52 5.58 -12.36
N LYS A 41 5.04 5.04 -13.48
CA LYS A 41 6.48 4.90 -13.73
C LYS A 41 7.19 6.24 -13.92
N THR A 42 6.46 7.29 -14.31
CA THR A 42 7.02 8.65 -14.43
C THR A 42 7.05 9.38 -13.09
N HIS A 43 6.33 8.87 -12.09
CA HIS A 43 6.20 9.50 -10.79
C HIS A 43 7.51 9.35 -9.98
N PRO A 44 8.00 10.39 -9.26
CA PRO A 44 9.23 10.32 -8.47
C PRO A 44 9.25 9.24 -7.39
N LEU A 45 8.07 8.82 -6.91
CA LEU A 45 7.93 7.76 -5.91
C LEU A 45 8.12 6.35 -6.49
N TRP A 46 8.16 6.20 -7.81
CA TRP A 46 8.32 4.90 -8.45
C TRP A 46 9.59 4.18 -7.99
N SER A 47 10.73 4.87 -7.98
CA SER A 47 12.01 4.28 -7.55
C SER A 47 11.97 3.81 -6.10
N ILE A 48 11.31 4.56 -5.22
CA ILE A 48 11.14 4.20 -3.80
C ILE A 48 10.25 2.97 -3.67
N LEU A 49 9.17 2.88 -4.47
CA LEU A 49 8.29 1.72 -4.48
C LEU A 49 9.02 0.45 -4.95
N VAL A 50 9.81 0.56 -6.03
CA VAL A 50 10.63 -0.54 -6.55
C VAL A 50 11.62 -0.99 -5.48
N GLU A 51 12.40 -0.06 -4.91
CA GLU A 51 13.36 -0.37 -3.85
C GLU A 51 12.70 -1.06 -2.66
N THR A 52 11.57 -0.51 -2.18
CA THR A 52 10.84 -1.05 -1.03
C THR A 52 10.32 -2.46 -1.32
N THR A 53 9.79 -2.68 -2.52
CA THR A 53 9.26 -3.98 -2.94
C THR A 53 10.39 -5.01 -3.05
N HIS A 54 11.52 -4.67 -3.66
CA HIS A 54 12.68 -5.57 -3.79
C HIS A 54 13.30 -5.93 -2.45
N ARG A 55 13.24 -5.05 -1.45
CA ARG A 55 13.70 -5.33 -0.09
C ARG A 55 12.75 -6.23 0.72
N SER A 56 11.54 -6.51 0.21
CA SER A 56 10.64 -7.46 0.85
C SER A 56 11.24 -8.86 0.83
N PRO A 57 11.36 -9.57 1.98
CA PRO A 57 11.87 -10.94 2.02
C PRO A 57 11.04 -11.92 1.17
N LEU A 58 9.78 -11.59 0.90
CA LEU A 58 8.88 -12.41 0.10
C LEU A 58 9.01 -12.16 -1.41
N TYR A 59 9.74 -11.12 -1.83
CA TYR A 59 9.77 -10.66 -3.22
C TYR A 59 10.20 -11.75 -4.21
N ALA A 60 11.29 -12.46 -3.92
CA ALA A 60 11.81 -13.51 -4.80
C ALA A 60 10.79 -14.64 -5.00
N ASN A 61 10.13 -15.07 -3.92
CA ASN A 61 9.13 -16.13 -3.98
C ASN A 61 7.86 -15.67 -4.71
N LEU A 62 7.40 -14.45 -4.45
CA LEU A 62 6.22 -13.88 -5.11
C LEU A 62 6.46 -13.69 -6.61
N SER A 63 7.58 -13.09 -7.01
CA SER A 63 7.91 -12.88 -8.43
C SER A 63 8.08 -14.20 -9.19
N GLY A 64 8.76 -15.19 -8.60
CA GLY A 64 8.84 -16.55 -9.16
C GLY A 64 7.47 -17.20 -9.33
N TYR A 65 6.65 -17.19 -8.28
CA TYR A 65 5.29 -17.74 -8.33
C TYR A 65 4.43 -17.07 -9.42
N VAL A 66 4.45 -15.74 -9.52
CA VAL A 66 3.69 -15.01 -10.54
C VAL A 66 4.14 -15.37 -11.95
N ARG A 67 5.46 -15.44 -12.19
CA ARG A 67 6.03 -15.81 -13.48
C ARG A 67 5.65 -17.23 -13.90
N GLU A 68 5.69 -18.18 -12.97
CA GLU A 68 5.54 -19.61 -13.29
C GLU A 68 4.10 -20.11 -13.21
N ASN A 69 3.26 -19.52 -12.35
CA ASN A 69 1.94 -20.08 -12.03
C ASN A 69 0.77 -19.15 -12.40
N VAL A 70 0.98 -17.84 -12.48
CA VAL A 70 -0.10 -16.87 -12.76
C VAL A 70 -0.10 -16.44 -14.22
N LEU A 71 1.01 -15.85 -14.69
CA LEU A 71 1.10 -15.28 -16.03
C LEU A 71 0.89 -16.28 -17.19
N PRO A 72 1.26 -17.58 -17.09
CA PRO A 72 0.97 -18.53 -18.15
C PRO A 72 -0.54 -18.73 -18.40
N GLY A 73 -1.37 -18.57 -17.36
CA GLY A 73 -2.83 -18.66 -17.48
C GLY A 73 -3.51 -17.32 -17.73
N GLU A 74 -2.96 -16.24 -17.18
CA GLU A 74 -3.54 -14.88 -17.22
C GLU A 74 -2.46 -13.85 -17.60
N PRO A 75 -2.01 -13.80 -18.88
CA PRO A 75 -0.89 -12.95 -19.30
C PRO A 75 -1.20 -11.44 -19.18
N ASP A 76 -2.47 -11.08 -19.36
CA ASP A 76 -2.96 -9.71 -19.33
C ASP A 76 -3.48 -9.27 -17.94
N ILE A 77 -3.20 -10.05 -16.90
CA ILE A 77 -3.64 -9.73 -15.54
C ILE A 77 -3.20 -8.32 -15.13
N THR A 78 -4.15 -7.55 -14.59
CA THR A 78 -3.89 -6.21 -14.09
C THR A 78 -3.22 -6.27 -12.71
N PRO A 79 -2.49 -5.22 -12.30
CA PRO A 79 -1.90 -5.16 -10.96
C PRO A 79 -2.91 -5.31 -9.83
N ARG A 80 -4.13 -4.79 -10.01
CA ARG A 80 -5.22 -4.89 -9.03
C ARG A 80 -5.76 -6.31 -8.90
N GLU A 81 -5.96 -6.99 -10.03
CA GLU A 81 -6.39 -8.40 -10.04
C GLU A 81 -5.33 -9.28 -9.41
N LEU A 82 -4.06 -9.07 -9.77
CA LEU A 82 -2.95 -9.80 -9.17
C LEU A 82 -2.88 -9.61 -7.66
N ALA A 83 -2.92 -8.35 -7.20
CA ALA A 83 -2.91 -8.01 -5.77
C ALA A 83 -4.04 -8.73 -5.01
N THR A 84 -5.24 -8.77 -5.58
CA THR A 84 -6.38 -9.48 -5.01
C THR A 84 -6.17 -10.99 -5.01
N LYS A 85 -5.64 -11.54 -6.11
CA LYS A 85 -5.48 -12.99 -6.32
C LYS A 85 -4.50 -13.62 -5.34
N ILE A 86 -3.36 -12.96 -5.08
CA ILE A 86 -2.29 -13.50 -4.23
C ILE A 86 -2.14 -12.77 -2.88
N SER A 87 -3.12 -11.92 -2.54
CA SER A 87 -3.19 -11.19 -1.26
C SER A 87 -1.96 -10.35 -0.93
N ILE A 88 -1.50 -9.57 -1.90
CA ILE A 88 -0.39 -8.60 -1.75
C ILE A 88 -0.88 -7.17 -1.97
N SER A 89 -0.03 -6.18 -1.69
CA SER A 89 -0.37 -4.80 -2.00
C SER A 89 -0.37 -4.54 -3.51
N ILE A 90 -1.19 -3.56 -3.96
CA ILE A 90 -1.18 -3.13 -5.37
C ILE A 90 0.18 -2.59 -5.81
N GLY A 91 0.93 -1.98 -4.88
CA GLY A 91 2.28 -1.50 -5.13
C GLY A 91 3.25 -2.64 -5.44
N GLU A 92 3.22 -3.72 -4.66
CA GLU A 92 4.03 -4.92 -4.93
C GLU A 92 3.65 -5.54 -6.26
N ALA A 93 2.35 -5.67 -6.53
CA ALA A 93 1.85 -6.22 -7.80
C ALA A 93 2.30 -5.40 -9.02
N LEU A 94 2.31 -4.06 -8.91
CA LEU A 94 2.80 -3.17 -9.96
C LEU A 94 4.26 -3.43 -10.29
N VAL A 95 5.12 -3.51 -9.28
CA VAL A 95 6.56 -3.73 -9.45
C VAL A 95 6.83 -5.12 -10.00
N ILE A 96 6.20 -6.17 -9.44
CA ILE A 96 6.37 -7.55 -9.92
C ILE A 96 6.02 -7.67 -11.40
N LEU A 97 4.87 -7.12 -11.81
CA LEU A 97 4.46 -7.15 -13.21
C LEU A 97 5.33 -6.25 -14.11
N ASP A 98 5.89 -5.15 -13.59
CA ASP A 98 6.82 -4.31 -14.34
C ASP A 98 8.13 -5.04 -14.62
N ASP A 99 8.68 -5.72 -13.61
CA ASP A 99 9.95 -6.44 -13.69
C ASP A 99 9.84 -7.65 -14.64
N ILE A 100 8.83 -8.50 -14.46
CA ILE A 100 8.67 -9.70 -15.31
C ILE A 100 8.46 -9.33 -16.79
N ARG A 101 7.84 -8.19 -17.07
CA ARG A 101 7.61 -7.72 -18.47
C ARG A 101 8.82 -6.99 -19.07
N ARG A 102 9.85 -6.68 -18.28
CA ARG A 102 11.10 -6.07 -18.74
C ARG A 102 12.21 -7.08 -18.98
N GLU A 103 12.16 -8.20 -18.26
CA GLU A 103 13.00 -9.39 -18.50
C GLU A 103 12.70 -10.03 -19.86
#